data_AF-A0A0D9NJD3-F1
#
_entry.id   AF-A0A0D9NJD3-F1
#
_cell.length_a   1.000
_cell.length_b   1.000
_cell.length_c   1.000
_cell.angle_alpha   90.00
_cell.angle_beta   90.00
_cell.angle_gamma   90.00
#
_symmetry.space_group_name_H-M   'P 1'
#
loop_
_entity.id
_entity.type
_entity.pdbx_description
1 polymer ?
#
loop_
_entity_poly.entity_id
_entity_poly.type
_entity_poly.pdbx_seq_one_letter_code
_entity_poly.pdbx_strand_id
1 'polypeptide(L)'
;MSLGLRKPISSSKVGEKTPVFVRFSTVTLGREFPDEARNPRGFAIKFYTMEGNYDIVGLNFGNFFYIKYHFIAKHGQKQFTEDEAVRTCGEDPDYSKRDLWAAIERGEEIEWTVYVQVMDPSMTDPESLGFDPFDVTKVWPRKQFPMQEFGRLVLNKNPENFHRDVEQAAFSPGSMIPGIEDSPDPLLQFRMFFYRDAQYHRIGVNLHQIPVNCPFMVKSYSSLNFDGQMRVDANHAGNKQYAPNSFAHKFRPDASEAPYEVQDGVSSRKSHFWHEGKRNDYDQATELWARVMTDQQRQHTVTNTAKWLNRVNYPEIQVKYLAQLYNVSPDYAQGIYDKLTDADFTMTEVKKRAETAQEWYKEERFRPATKGKPSGMPPSHRVYN
;
A
#
# COMPACT_ATOMS: atom_id res chain seq x y z
N MET A 1 36.59 -23.02 11.34
CA MET A 1 35.89 -21.77 10.98
C MET A 1 34.40 -22.08 10.91
N SER A 2 33.64 -21.76 11.95
CA SER A 2 32.19 -21.90 11.99
C SER A 2 31.57 -20.57 11.57
N LEU A 3 30.92 -20.52 10.41
CA LEU A 3 30.00 -19.42 10.09
C LEU A 3 28.83 -19.53 11.06
N GLY A 4 28.87 -18.71 12.11
CA GLY A 4 27.74 -18.52 13.00
C GLY A 4 26.61 -17.89 12.21
N LEU A 5 25.55 -18.67 11.97
CA LEU A 5 24.26 -18.15 11.53
C LEU A 5 23.83 -17.07 12.55
N ARG A 6 23.83 -15.81 12.10
CA ARG A 6 23.28 -14.68 12.89
C ARG A 6 21.84 -15.06 13.23
N LYS A 7 21.49 -15.03 14.52
CA LYS A 7 20.12 -15.24 14.99
C LYS A 7 19.16 -14.36 14.17
N PRO A 8 18.03 -14.87 13.66
CA PRO A 8 17.02 -14.03 13.03
C PRO A 8 16.47 -13.05 14.07
N ILE A 9 16.49 -11.76 13.75
CA ILE A 9 15.85 -10.73 14.56
C ILE A 9 14.37 -10.75 14.22
N SER A 10 13.68 -11.61 14.94
CA SER A 10 12.30 -11.52 15.40
C SER A 10 12.03 -12.87 16.06
N SER A 11 12.06 -12.88 17.38
CA SER A 11 11.86 -14.05 18.24
C SER A 11 10.41 -14.55 18.27
N SER A 12 9.65 -14.35 17.18
CA SER A 12 8.23 -14.66 17.19
C SER A 12 7.98 -16.15 17.05
N LYS A 13 7.25 -16.72 18.01
CA LYS A 13 6.81 -18.12 17.95
C LYS A 13 5.42 -18.19 17.32
N VAL A 14 5.14 -19.29 16.61
CA VAL A 14 3.77 -19.58 16.16
C VAL A 14 2.82 -19.48 17.36
N GLY A 15 1.76 -18.70 17.21
CA GLY A 15 0.77 -18.43 18.27
C GLY A 15 1.06 -17.21 19.15
N GLU A 16 2.17 -16.49 18.93
CA GLU A 16 2.44 -15.22 19.60
C GLU A 16 1.38 -14.17 19.24
N LYS A 17 0.94 -13.41 20.26
CA LYS A 17 -0.07 -12.36 20.12
C LYS A 17 0.58 -10.99 20.25
N THR A 18 0.39 -10.16 19.24
CA THR A 18 0.84 -8.77 19.24
C THR A 18 -0.37 -7.85 19.28
N PRO A 19 -0.46 -6.91 20.25
CA PRO A 19 -1.50 -5.88 20.23
C PRO A 19 -1.45 -5.08 18.94
N VAL A 20 -2.61 -4.70 18.42
CA VAL A 20 -2.74 -3.91 17.19
C VAL A 20 -3.74 -2.77 17.35
N PHE A 21 -3.56 -1.72 16.56
CA PHE A 21 -4.56 -0.68 16.35
C PHE A 21 -4.85 -0.54 14.84
N VAL A 22 -6.13 -0.51 14.47
CA VAL A 22 -6.57 -0.47 13.07
C VAL A 22 -7.45 0.74 12.82
N ARG A 23 -7.21 1.42 11.68
CA ARG A 23 -8.06 2.50 11.19
C ARG A 23 -8.50 2.22 9.75
N PHE A 24 -9.81 2.20 9.54
CA PHE A 24 -10.42 2.23 8.21
C PHE A 24 -10.74 3.66 7.79
N SER A 25 -10.70 3.95 6.49
CA SER A 25 -11.06 5.28 5.97
C SER A 25 -11.45 5.27 4.50
N THR A 26 -12.08 6.34 4.04
CA THR A 26 -12.13 6.74 2.62
C THR A 26 -10.86 7.53 2.24
N VAL A 27 -10.74 8.02 1.00
CA VAL A 27 -9.50 8.69 0.50
C VAL A 27 -9.69 10.12 0.02
N THR A 28 -10.57 10.37 -0.95
CA THR A 28 -10.56 11.63 -1.73
C THR A 28 -11.08 12.88 -1.03
N LEU A 29 -11.99 12.77 -0.07
CA LEU A 29 -12.69 13.92 0.49
C LEU A 29 -12.60 13.93 2.02
N GLY A 30 -12.89 15.09 2.60
CA GLY A 30 -12.61 15.40 4.00
C GLY A 30 -13.43 14.58 5.02
N ARG A 31 -13.28 14.96 6.29
CA ARG A 31 -13.84 14.25 7.46
C ARG A 31 -15.31 13.82 7.33
N GLU A 32 -16.13 14.65 6.71
CA GLU A 32 -17.58 14.46 6.58
C GLU A 32 -17.99 13.71 5.30
N PHE A 33 -17.03 13.09 4.60
CA PHE A 33 -17.34 12.36 3.38
C PHE A 33 -18.10 11.07 3.69
N PRO A 34 -19.26 10.81 3.05
CA PRO A 34 -20.06 9.62 3.31
C PRO A 34 -19.29 8.32 3.12
N ASP A 35 -19.42 7.40 4.08
CA ASP A 35 -18.64 6.17 4.14
C ASP A 35 -18.81 5.29 2.89
N GLU A 36 -20.02 5.19 2.34
CA GLU A 36 -20.34 4.28 1.23
C GLU A 36 -20.10 4.87 -0.17
N ALA A 37 -19.68 6.13 -0.26
CA ALA A 37 -19.39 6.71 -1.56
C ALA A 37 -18.18 6.01 -2.22
N ARG A 38 -18.19 5.93 -3.55
CA ARG A 38 -17.16 5.24 -4.35
C ARG A 38 -15.80 5.87 -4.09
N ASN A 39 -14.93 5.10 -3.43
CA ASN A 39 -13.60 5.56 -3.02
C ASN A 39 -12.74 4.31 -2.74
N PRO A 40 -11.41 4.33 -2.96
CA PRO A 40 -10.56 3.37 -2.28
C PRO A 40 -10.77 3.41 -0.76
N ARG A 41 -10.47 2.29 -0.08
CA ARG A 41 -10.57 2.19 1.38
C ARG A 41 -9.19 2.04 1.99
N GLY A 42 -8.88 2.89 2.97
CA GLY A 42 -7.70 2.75 3.80
C GLY A 42 -7.88 1.59 4.77
N PHE A 43 -6.84 0.77 4.93
CA PHE A 43 -6.75 -0.28 5.94
C PHE A 43 -5.36 -0.18 6.60
N ALA A 44 -5.24 0.73 7.56
CA ALA A 44 -3.98 0.95 8.26
C ALA A 44 -3.93 0.13 9.55
N ILE A 45 -2.84 -0.61 9.76
CA ILE A 45 -2.63 -1.49 10.92
C ILE A 45 -1.31 -1.14 11.57
N LYS A 46 -1.34 -0.83 12.87
CA LYS A 46 -0.18 -0.61 13.72
C LYS A 46 -0.02 -1.81 14.66
N PHE A 47 1.16 -2.41 14.66
CA PHE A 47 1.56 -3.49 15.54
C PHE A 47 2.47 -2.92 16.63
N TYR A 48 2.10 -3.14 17.89
CA TYR A 48 2.90 -2.72 19.04
C TYR A 48 3.91 -3.84 19.38
N THR A 49 5.08 -3.83 18.73
CA THR A 49 6.07 -4.89 18.87
C THR A 49 7.13 -4.55 19.93
N MET A 50 7.88 -5.57 20.35
CA MET A 50 9.00 -5.39 21.29
C MET A 50 10.19 -4.63 20.69
N GLU A 51 10.27 -4.51 19.36
CA GLU A 51 11.32 -3.76 18.64
C GLU A 51 10.82 -2.39 18.14
N GLY A 52 9.59 -1.99 18.48
CA GLY A 52 9.00 -0.70 18.11
C GLY A 52 7.59 -0.84 17.53
N ASN A 53 6.98 0.30 17.21
CA ASN A 53 5.73 0.29 16.46
C ASN A 53 6.04 -0.05 15.00
N TYR A 54 5.36 -1.08 14.53
CA TYR A 54 5.45 -1.52 13.15
C TYR A 54 4.12 -1.25 12.46
N ASP A 55 4.12 -0.36 11.47
CA ASP A 55 2.94 -0.13 10.65
C ASP A 55 3.06 -1.00 9.39
N ILE A 56 2.19 -2.01 9.21
CA ILE A 56 2.44 -3.08 8.21
C ILE A 56 2.66 -2.54 6.81
N VAL A 57 3.86 -2.87 6.28
CA VAL A 57 4.17 -3.58 5.02
C VAL A 57 5.52 -4.35 5.18
N GLY A 58 5.55 -5.68 5.34
CA GLY A 58 6.80 -6.51 5.41
C GLY A 58 6.97 -7.55 6.57
N LEU A 59 7.83 -8.58 6.35
CA LEU A 59 8.13 -9.75 7.22
C LEU A 59 9.58 -10.17 6.98
N ASN A 60 10.19 -10.85 7.95
CA ASN A 60 11.58 -11.27 7.92
C ASN A 60 11.77 -12.76 7.58
N PHE A 61 12.75 -13.09 6.72
CA PHE A 61 13.33 -14.41 6.55
C PHE A 61 14.87 -14.30 6.55
N GLY A 62 15.58 -15.39 6.88
CA GLY A 62 17.04 -15.39 7.05
C GLY A 62 17.87 -15.09 5.79
N ASN A 63 17.23 -15.05 4.62
CA ASN A 63 17.68 -14.39 3.40
C ASN A 63 16.63 -13.30 3.08
N PHE A 64 17.01 -12.15 2.50
CA PHE A 64 16.00 -11.14 2.18
C PHE A 64 15.11 -11.61 1.03
N PHE A 65 13.79 -11.41 1.16
CA PHE A 65 12.79 -11.71 0.14
C PHE A 65 11.84 -10.54 0.03
N TYR A 66 11.22 -10.38 -1.14
CA TYR A 66 10.13 -9.44 -1.31
C TYR A 66 8.81 -10.08 -0.90
N ILE A 67 7.97 -9.31 -0.20
CA ILE A 67 6.72 -9.82 0.37
C ILE A 67 5.52 -8.95 -0.04
N LYS A 68 4.40 -9.59 -0.42
CA LYS A 68 3.08 -8.95 -0.48
C LYS A 68 2.15 -9.49 0.60
N TYR A 69 1.48 -8.58 1.33
CA TYR A 69 0.50 -8.89 2.37
C TYR A 69 -0.90 -8.99 1.79
N HIS A 70 -1.65 -9.99 2.25
CA HIS A 70 -3.05 -10.17 1.90
C HIS A 70 -3.86 -10.44 3.17
N PHE A 71 -4.79 -9.55 3.48
CA PHE A 71 -5.73 -9.72 4.59
C PHE A 71 -7.07 -10.17 4.03
N ILE A 72 -7.40 -11.45 4.20
CA ILE A 72 -8.62 -12.05 3.67
C ILE A 72 -9.66 -12.12 4.78
N ALA A 73 -10.75 -11.35 4.63
CA ALA A 73 -11.83 -11.31 5.59
C ALA A 73 -12.48 -12.70 5.72
N LYS A 74 -12.55 -13.22 6.94
CA LYS A 74 -13.06 -14.57 7.21
C LYS A 74 -14.51 -14.77 6.79
N HIS A 75 -15.31 -13.73 6.91
CA HIS A 75 -16.75 -13.75 6.58
C HIS A 75 -17.04 -13.36 5.12
N GLY A 76 -16.00 -13.31 4.27
CA GLY A 76 -16.12 -12.90 2.88
C GLY A 76 -16.22 -11.39 2.71
N GLN A 77 -16.57 -10.97 1.49
CA GLN A 77 -16.69 -9.57 1.11
C GLN A 77 -18.09 -9.32 0.57
N LYS A 78 -18.70 -8.21 1.00
CA LYS A 78 -19.95 -7.70 0.44
C LYS A 78 -19.68 -6.30 -0.11
N GLN A 79 -20.33 -5.96 -1.21
CA GLN A 79 -20.16 -4.69 -1.91
C GLN A 79 -21.54 -4.07 -2.10
N PHE A 80 -21.65 -2.76 -1.91
CA PHE A 80 -22.83 -2.02 -2.29
C PHE A 80 -22.89 -1.87 -3.81
N THR A 81 -24.08 -2.04 -4.38
CA THR A 81 -24.38 -1.47 -5.71
C THR A 81 -24.41 0.05 -5.62
N GLU A 82 -24.39 0.73 -6.77
CA GLU A 82 -24.40 2.20 -6.76
C GLU A 82 -25.65 2.77 -6.10
N ASP A 83 -26.84 2.25 -6.42
CA ASP A 83 -28.09 2.76 -5.86
C ASP A 83 -28.17 2.53 -4.34
N GLU A 84 -27.71 1.37 -3.88
CA GLU A 84 -27.63 1.11 -2.45
C GLU A 84 -26.62 2.04 -1.77
N ALA A 85 -25.44 2.26 -2.37
CA ALA A 85 -24.44 3.18 -1.84
C ALA A 85 -24.99 4.62 -1.77
N VAL A 86 -25.66 5.10 -2.82
CA VAL A 86 -26.25 6.45 -2.86
C VAL A 86 -27.31 6.61 -1.77
N ARG A 87 -28.21 5.62 -1.63
CA ARG A 87 -29.23 5.63 -0.58
C ARG A 87 -28.60 5.61 0.80
N THR A 88 -27.67 4.68 1.07
CA THR A 88 -27.00 4.58 2.38
C THR A 88 -26.27 5.87 2.71
N CYS A 89 -25.54 6.48 1.77
CA CYS A 89 -24.90 7.77 1.99
C CYS A 89 -25.87 8.88 2.40
N GLY A 90 -27.10 8.86 1.89
CA GLY A 90 -28.12 9.86 2.19
C GLY A 90 -28.87 9.61 3.50
N GLU A 91 -29.12 8.34 3.83
CA GLU A 91 -29.80 7.94 5.08
C GLU A 91 -28.84 7.99 6.27
N ASP A 92 -27.57 7.64 6.03
CA ASP A 92 -26.59 7.42 7.06
C ASP A 92 -25.14 7.53 6.52
N PRO A 93 -24.54 8.72 6.59
CA PRO A 93 -23.18 8.95 6.09
C PRO A 93 -22.10 8.25 6.93
N ASP A 94 -22.41 7.78 8.15
CA ASP A 94 -21.49 7.12 9.08
C ASP A 94 -21.73 5.61 9.21
N TYR A 95 -22.35 5.00 8.20
CA TYR A 95 -22.75 3.59 8.20
C TYR A 95 -21.63 2.65 8.61
N SER A 96 -20.48 2.71 7.92
CA SER A 96 -19.36 1.81 8.18
C SER A 96 -18.80 1.99 9.60
N LYS A 97 -18.72 3.24 10.09
CA LYS A 97 -18.28 3.52 11.47
C LYS A 97 -19.23 2.92 12.49
N ARG A 98 -20.55 3.12 12.32
CA ARG A 98 -21.56 2.60 13.26
C ARG A 98 -21.65 1.07 13.21
N ASP A 99 -21.60 0.48 12.03
CA ASP A 99 -21.66 -0.98 11.85
C ASP A 99 -20.48 -1.66 12.56
N LEU A 100 -19.25 -1.17 12.34
CA LEU A 100 -18.04 -1.65 13.01
C LEU A 100 -18.14 -1.53 14.53
N TRP A 101 -18.54 -0.36 15.02
CA TRP A 101 -18.69 -0.12 16.46
C TRP A 101 -19.69 -1.11 17.08
N ALA A 102 -20.87 -1.23 16.47
CA ALA A 102 -21.96 -2.06 16.98
C ALA A 102 -21.61 -3.56 16.92
N ALA A 103 -20.88 -4.02 15.89
CA ALA A 103 -20.41 -5.40 15.80
C ALA A 103 -19.50 -5.76 16.98
N ILE A 104 -18.54 -4.89 17.30
CA ILE A 104 -17.63 -5.10 18.44
C ILE A 104 -18.39 -5.08 19.76
N GLU A 105 -19.35 -4.16 19.96
CA GLU A 105 -20.18 -4.12 21.19
C GLU A 105 -21.05 -5.37 21.36
N ARG A 106 -21.46 -6.02 20.27
CA ARG A 106 -22.17 -7.30 20.30
C ARG A 106 -21.26 -8.49 20.61
N GLY A 107 -19.96 -8.27 20.76
CA GLY A 107 -18.97 -9.31 21.00
C GLY A 107 -18.58 -10.10 19.75
N GLU A 108 -18.85 -9.57 18.55
CA GLU A 108 -18.42 -10.19 17.30
C GLU A 108 -16.91 -10.00 17.13
N GLU A 109 -16.16 -11.11 16.92
CA GLU A 109 -14.76 -11.04 16.51
C GLU A 109 -14.68 -10.74 15.02
N ILE A 110 -14.16 -9.57 14.66
CA ILE A 110 -13.96 -9.21 13.25
C ILE A 110 -12.57 -9.69 12.84
N GLU A 111 -12.53 -10.66 11.92
CA GLU A 111 -11.34 -11.46 11.66
C GLU A 111 -10.90 -11.45 10.19
N TRP A 112 -9.58 -11.35 9.99
CA TRP A 112 -8.91 -11.61 8.72
C TRP A 112 -7.85 -12.70 8.89
N THR A 113 -7.79 -13.63 7.93
CA THR A 113 -6.62 -14.49 7.75
C THR A 113 -5.57 -13.73 6.96
N VAL A 114 -4.37 -13.66 7.50
CA VAL A 114 -3.22 -12.96 6.91
C VAL A 114 -2.44 -13.97 6.09
N TYR A 115 -2.27 -13.68 4.81
CA TYR A 115 -1.40 -14.42 3.91
C TYR A 115 -0.27 -13.54 3.41
N VAL A 116 0.83 -14.19 3.02
CA VAL A 116 1.94 -13.55 2.32
C VAL A 116 2.26 -14.26 1.02
N GLN A 117 2.63 -13.49 0.01
CA GLN A 117 3.35 -13.99 -1.15
C GLN A 117 4.83 -13.66 -0.98
N VAL A 118 5.71 -14.60 -1.33
CA VAL A 118 7.16 -14.46 -1.18
C VAL A 118 7.81 -14.53 -2.56
N MET A 119 8.68 -13.59 -2.87
CA MET A 119 9.47 -13.54 -4.10
C MET A 119 10.96 -13.51 -3.75
N ASP A 120 11.70 -14.44 -4.34
CA ASP A 120 13.16 -14.43 -4.26
C ASP A 120 13.71 -13.24 -5.07
N PRO A 121 14.68 -12.48 -4.54
CA PRO A 121 15.27 -11.35 -5.24
C PRO A 121 15.80 -11.70 -6.64
N SER A 122 16.30 -12.92 -6.85
CA SER A 122 16.75 -13.36 -8.19
C SER A 122 15.66 -13.40 -9.25
N MET A 123 14.39 -13.35 -8.85
CA MET A 123 13.24 -13.35 -9.74
C MET A 123 12.75 -11.94 -10.09
N THR A 124 13.37 -10.86 -9.62
CA THR A 124 12.84 -9.49 -9.78
C THR A 124 13.01 -8.92 -11.18
N ASP A 125 13.69 -9.63 -12.09
CA ASP A 125 13.85 -9.20 -13.47
C ASP A 125 12.49 -9.10 -14.19
N PRO A 126 12.05 -7.88 -14.57
CA PRO A 126 10.75 -7.69 -15.20
C PRO A 126 10.66 -8.29 -16.61
N GLU A 127 11.79 -8.49 -17.31
CA GLU A 127 11.78 -9.19 -18.60
C GLU A 127 11.36 -10.65 -18.43
N SER A 128 11.86 -11.29 -17.38
CA SER A 128 11.55 -12.69 -17.04
C SER A 128 10.14 -12.84 -16.46
N LEU A 129 9.68 -11.90 -15.63
CA LEU A 129 8.33 -11.93 -15.03
C LEU A 129 7.21 -11.51 -16.00
N GLY A 130 7.53 -10.69 -17.00
CA GLY A 130 6.56 -10.04 -17.87
C GLY A 130 5.86 -8.83 -17.24
N PHE A 131 6.22 -8.44 -16.02
CA PHE A 131 5.74 -7.25 -15.34
C PHE A 131 6.79 -6.75 -14.33
N ASP A 132 6.65 -5.50 -13.89
CA ASP A 132 7.52 -4.91 -12.87
C ASP A 132 7.03 -5.31 -11.47
N PRO A 133 7.82 -6.06 -10.66
CA PRO A 133 7.37 -6.54 -9.37
C PRO A 133 7.20 -5.43 -8.32
N PHE A 134 7.81 -4.26 -8.54
CA PHE A 134 7.77 -3.08 -7.66
C PHE A 134 6.81 -2.01 -8.16
N ASP A 135 6.18 -2.21 -9.32
CA ASP A 135 5.07 -1.37 -9.76
C ASP A 135 3.79 -1.71 -8.97
N VAL A 136 3.28 -0.70 -8.27
CA VAL A 136 2.05 -0.76 -7.47
C VAL A 136 0.79 -1.05 -8.29
N THR A 137 0.82 -0.82 -9.60
CA THR A 137 -0.31 -1.15 -10.48
C THR A 137 -0.35 -2.64 -10.86
N LYS A 138 0.68 -3.42 -10.49
CA LYS A 138 0.77 -4.85 -10.80
C LYS A 138 0.53 -5.72 -9.57
N VAL A 139 -0.22 -6.81 -9.76
CA VAL A 139 -0.37 -7.90 -8.80
C VAL A 139 0.62 -9.01 -9.10
N TRP A 140 1.02 -9.77 -8.07
CA TRP A 140 1.80 -10.99 -8.26
C TRP A 140 0.84 -12.16 -8.50
N PRO A 141 0.84 -12.79 -9.68
CA PRO A 141 -0.12 -13.85 -9.99
C PRO A 141 0.00 -15.01 -9.01
N ARG A 142 -1.12 -15.43 -8.39
CA ARG A 142 -1.12 -16.52 -7.39
C ARG A 142 -0.59 -17.85 -7.91
N LYS A 143 -0.64 -18.08 -9.23
CA LYS A 143 -0.07 -19.27 -9.88
C LYS A 143 1.47 -19.27 -9.84
N GLN A 144 2.10 -18.10 -9.88
CA GLN A 144 3.56 -17.94 -9.83
C GLN A 144 4.03 -17.76 -8.38
N PHE A 145 3.27 -16.99 -7.59
CA PHE A 145 3.57 -16.67 -6.20
C PHE A 145 2.39 -17.12 -5.32
N PRO A 146 2.35 -18.37 -4.85
CA PRO A 146 1.24 -18.86 -4.03
C PRO A 146 1.15 -18.10 -2.71
N MET A 147 -0.08 -17.90 -2.24
CA MET A 147 -0.34 -17.31 -0.92
C MET A 147 -0.01 -18.33 0.17
N GLN A 148 0.76 -17.91 1.16
CA GLN A 148 1.14 -18.71 2.32
C GLN A 148 0.51 -18.10 3.57
N GLU A 149 -0.17 -18.92 4.37
CA GLU A 149 -0.79 -18.43 5.60
C GLU A 149 0.29 -17.99 6.59
N PHE A 150 0.13 -16.79 7.12
CA PHE A 150 1.05 -16.18 8.06
C PHE A 150 0.45 -16.03 9.46
N GLY A 151 -0.82 -15.65 9.56
CA GLY A 151 -1.46 -15.43 10.85
C GLY A 151 -2.90 -14.95 10.77
N ARG A 152 -3.36 -14.35 11.87
CA ARG A 152 -4.75 -13.90 12.04
C ARG A 152 -4.77 -12.48 12.63
N LEU A 153 -5.55 -11.60 12.04
CA LEU A 153 -5.85 -10.27 12.57
C LEU A 153 -7.28 -10.29 13.14
N VAL A 154 -7.43 -9.81 14.38
CA VAL A 154 -8.72 -9.77 15.08
C VAL A 154 -8.95 -8.39 15.67
N LEU A 155 -10.12 -7.81 15.42
CA LEU A 155 -10.59 -6.60 16.10
C LEU A 155 -11.65 -7.01 17.13
N ASN A 156 -11.46 -6.60 18.37
CA ASN A 156 -12.28 -7.00 19.50
C ASN A 156 -12.44 -5.92 20.58
N LYS A 157 -11.99 -4.68 20.30
CA LYS A 157 -12.11 -3.54 21.23
C LYS A 157 -12.33 -2.25 20.46
N ASN A 158 -13.37 -1.51 20.85
CA ASN A 158 -13.65 -0.17 20.36
C ASN A 158 -12.69 0.87 20.97
N PRO A 159 -12.42 1.99 20.27
CA PRO A 159 -11.64 3.09 20.84
C PRO A 159 -12.38 3.69 22.04
N GLU A 160 -11.65 4.07 23.08
CA GLU A 160 -12.24 4.68 24.28
C GLU A 160 -12.55 6.16 24.06
N ASN A 161 -11.74 6.82 23.24
CA ASN A 161 -12.00 8.19 22.81
C ASN A 161 -11.63 8.34 21.32
N PHE A 162 -12.62 8.64 20.48
CA PHE A 162 -12.42 8.73 19.04
C PHE A 162 -11.34 9.74 18.65
N HIS A 163 -11.29 10.92 19.28
CA HIS A 163 -10.32 11.94 18.92
C HIS A 163 -8.88 11.51 19.29
N ARG A 164 -8.67 11.05 20.52
CA ARG A 164 -7.36 10.60 21.01
C ARG A 164 -6.87 9.35 20.28
N ASP A 165 -7.75 8.37 20.09
CA ASP A 165 -7.35 7.04 19.63
C ASP A 165 -7.42 6.95 18.09
N VAL A 166 -8.44 7.51 17.44
CA VAL A 166 -8.64 7.37 15.99
C VAL A 166 -8.14 8.59 15.21
N GLU A 167 -8.54 9.80 15.60
CA GLU A 167 -8.20 11.02 14.85
C GLU A 167 -6.72 11.37 14.98
N GLN A 168 -6.15 11.22 16.18
CA GLN A 168 -4.74 11.45 16.44
C GLN A 168 -3.84 10.26 16.11
N ALA A 169 -4.38 9.14 15.62
CA ALA A 169 -3.57 8.04 15.13
C ALA A 169 -2.69 8.48 13.96
N ALA A 170 -1.43 8.06 14.00
CA ALA A 170 -0.41 8.35 13.02
C ALA A 170 0.25 7.04 12.57
N PHE A 171 -0.04 6.64 11.33
CA PHE A 171 0.57 5.47 10.69
C PHE A 171 1.60 5.96 9.70
N SER A 172 2.81 5.41 9.66
CA SER A 172 3.79 5.75 8.64
C SER A 172 4.44 4.48 8.12
N PRO A 173 4.44 4.24 6.80
CA PRO A 173 5.17 3.10 6.22
C PRO A 173 6.67 3.09 6.54
N GLY A 174 7.25 4.25 6.92
CA GLY A 174 8.63 4.34 7.38
C GLY A 174 8.83 3.89 8.84
N SER A 175 7.78 3.51 9.55
CA SER A 175 7.86 2.93 10.91
C SER A 175 8.06 1.41 10.78
N MET A 176 9.23 1.03 10.26
CA MET A 176 9.65 -0.35 10.11
C MET A 176 10.41 -0.83 11.34
N ILE A 177 10.54 -2.15 11.49
CA ILE A 177 11.29 -2.79 12.58
C ILE A 177 12.38 -3.68 11.98
N PRO A 178 13.47 -3.98 12.71
CA PRO A 178 14.54 -4.82 12.19
C PRO A 178 14.03 -6.14 11.58
N GLY A 179 14.46 -6.43 10.35
CA GLY A 179 14.01 -7.57 9.56
C GLY A 179 12.83 -7.29 8.62
N ILE A 180 12.26 -6.08 8.67
CA ILE A 180 11.22 -5.62 7.76
C ILE A 180 11.68 -4.31 7.17
N GLU A 181 11.77 -4.25 5.84
CA GLU A 181 12.43 -3.16 5.13
C GLU A 181 11.64 -2.77 3.88
N ASP A 182 12.01 -1.65 3.28
CA ASP A 182 11.41 -1.14 2.06
C ASP A 182 11.83 -1.94 0.83
N SER A 183 11.03 -1.78 -0.23
CA SER A 183 11.37 -2.25 -1.56
C SER A 183 11.71 -1.05 -2.46
N PRO A 184 12.32 -1.28 -3.64
CA PRO A 184 12.54 -0.24 -4.64
C PRO A 184 11.28 0.42 -5.22
N ASP A 185 10.08 0.08 -4.75
CA ASP A 185 8.83 0.74 -5.13
C ASP A 185 8.89 2.25 -4.82
N PRO A 186 8.90 3.12 -5.85
CA PRO A 186 9.02 4.56 -5.64
C PRO A 186 7.85 5.13 -4.84
N LEU A 187 6.64 4.58 -4.95
CA LEU A 187 5.50 5.06 -4.18
C LEU A 187 5.71 4.77 -2.69
N LEU A 188 6.20 3.58 -2.33
CA LEU A 188 6.55 3.25 -0.94
C LEU A 188 7.61 4.22 -0.39
N GLN A 189 8.71 4.44 -1.13
CA GLN A 189 9.80 5.34 -0.75
C GLN A 189 9.28 6.75 -0.41
N PHE A 190 8.46 7.33 -1.29
CA PHE A 190 7.88 8.65 -1.04
C PHE A 190 6.92 8.66 0.16
N ARG A 191 6.13 7.60 0.33
CA ARG A 191 5.20 7.51 1.46
C ARG A 191 5.91 7.43 2.81
N MET A 192 7.07 6.78 2.88
CA MET A 192 7.86 6.75 4.13
C MET A 192 8.19 8.17 4.60
N PHE A 193 8.57 9.06 3.68
CA PHE A 193 8.82 10.48 3.95
C PHE A 193 7.53 11.27 4.23
N PHE A 194 6.59 11.30 3.27
CA PHE A 194 5.45 12.22 3.32
C PHE A 194 4.47 11.96 4.47
N TYR A 195 4.32 10.71 4.92
CA TYR A 195 3.46 10.45 6.07
C TYR A 195 4.00 11.11 7.33
N ARG A 196 5.31 11.03 7.56
CA ARG A 196 5.92 11.63 8.75
C ARG A 196 5.89 13.15 8.69
N ASP A 197 6.20 13.73 7.54
CA ASP A 197 6.14 15.18 7.29
C ASP A 197 4.73 15.73 7.59
N ALA A 198 3.70 15.14 6.97
CA ALA A 198 2.31 15.56 7.19
C ALA A 198 1.87 15.40 8.65
N GLN A 199 2.36 14.38 9.36
CA GLN A 199 2.03 14.16 10.78
C GLN A 199 2.66 15.18 11.70
N TYR A 200 3.89 15.63 11.42
CA TYR A 200 4.51 16.70 12.18
C TYR A 200 3.73 18.01 12.06
N HIS A 201 3.17 18.29 10.88
CA HIS A 201 2.29 19.43 10.70
C HIS A 201 0.92 19.24 11.37
N ARG A 202 0.27 18.09 11.14
CA ARG A 202 -1.11 17.81 11.58
C ARG A 202 -1.25 17.63 13.09
N ILE A 203 -0.29 16.96 13.73
CA ILE A 203 -0.36 16.56 15.14
C ILE A 203 0.71 17.30 15.96
N GLY A 204 1.94 17.33 15.46
CA GLY A 204 3.08 17.94 16.14
C GLY A 204 4.29 17.00 16.24
N VAL A 205 5.46 17.59 16.52
CA VAL A 205 6.75 16.87 16.57
C VAL A 205 6.81 15.77 17.64
N ASN A 206 6.06 15.94 18.74
CA ASN A 206 5.98 14.98 19.84
C ASN A 206 4.80 14.00 19.74
N LEU A 207 4.30 13.72 18.53
CA LEU A 207 3.15 12.82 18.29
C LEU A 207 3.28 11.43 18.93
N HIS A 208 4.50 10.94 19.16
CA HIS A 208 4.79 9.67 19.81
C HIS A 208 4.37 9.62 21.28
N GLN A 209 4.11 10.77 21.91
CA GLN A 209 3.63 10.85 23.30
C GLN A 209 2.12 10.63 23.40
N ILE A 210 1.39 10.74 22.30
CA ILE A 210 -0.05 10.42 22.27
C ILE A 210 -0.19 8.90 22.42
N PRO A 211 -1.04 8.40 23.35
CA PRO A 211 -1.07 6.99 23.72
C PRO A 211 -1.16 6.00 22.54
N VAL A 212 -1.99 6.28 21.54
CA VAL A 212 -2.14 5.40 20.36
C VAL A 212 -0.88 5.32 19.49
N ASN A 213 -0.03 6.34 19.51
CA ASN A 213 1.20 6.39 18.71
C ASN A 213 2.45 5.97 19.49
N CYS A 214 2.33 5.86 20.82
CA CYS A 214 3.44 5.50 21.70
C CYS A 214 3.91 4.07 21.42
N PRO A 215 5.22 3.83 21.24
CA PRO A 215 5.76 2.48 21.11
C PRO A 215 5.88 1.80 22.49
N PHE A 216 4.76 1.67 23.21
CA PHE A 216 4.75 1.29 24.64
C PHE A 216 5.29 -0.11 24.93
N MET A 217 5.34 -1.01 23.94
CA MET A 217 5.88 -2.37 24.07
C MET A 217 7.40 -2.45 23.86
N VAL A 218 8.05 -1.39 23.37
CA VAL A 218 9.47 -1.47 23.01
C VAL A 218 10.35 -1.74 24.22
N LYS A 219 11.29 -2.69 24.09
CA LYS A 219 12.23 -3.04 25.20
C LYS A 219 13.13 -1.87 25.60
N SER A 220 13.41 -0.97 24.66
CA SER A 220 14.29 0.18 24.86
C SER A 220 13.90 1.30 23.91
N TYR A 221 13.40 2.41 24.45
CA TYR A 221 13.21 3.66 23.71
C TYR A 221 14.35 4.63 24.02
N SER A 222 15.28 4.81 23.08
CA SER A 222 16.53 5.55 23.30
C SER A 222 16.81 6.51 22.15
N SER A 223 15.85 7.40 21.89
CA SER A 223 15.96 8.45 20.88
C SER A 223 17.08 9.44 21.20
N LEU A 224 17.65 10.05 20.15
CA LEU A 224 18.51 11.25 20.25
C LEU A 224 17.72 12.54 19.99
N ASN A 225 16.39 12.47 19.93
CA ASN A 225 15.51 13.63 19.76
C ASN A 225 15.02 14.12 21.13
N PHE A 226 15.32 15.37 21.46
CA PHE A 226 14.92 16.04 22.70
C PHE A 226 13.98 17.21 22.39
N ASP A 227 13.25 17.67 23.40
CA ASP A 227 12.43 18.88 23.37
C ASP A 227 11.27 18.84 22.36
N GLY A 228 10.98 19.97 21.70
CA GLY A 228 9.84 20.15 20.80
C GLY A 228 8.57 20.61 21.50
N GLN A 229 7.65 21.20 20.72
CA GLN A 229 6.38 21.69 21.23
C GLN A 229 5.56 20.55 21.86
N MET A 230 4.84 20.86 22.95
CA MET A 230 3.99 19.91 23.69
C MET A 230 4.75 18.67 24.22
N ARG A 231 6.05 18.79 24.53
CA ARG A 231 6.77 17.76 25.28
C ARG A 231 6.25 17.72 26.72
N VAL A 232 5.70 16.59 27.15
CA VAL A 232 5.09 16.43 28.49
C VAL A 232 5.63 15.23 29.29
N ASP A 233 6.50 14.42 28.69
CA ASP A 233 7.21 13.33 29.37
C ASP A 233 8.50 13.84 30.08
N ALA A 234 9.33 12.92 30.57
CA ALA A 234 10.59 13.25 31.21
C ALA A 234 11.69 13.78 30.27
N ASN A 235 11.40 13.95 28.97
CA ASN A 235 12.35 14.40 27.95
C ASN A 235 13.68 13.63 27.96
N HIS A 236 13.58 12.30 28.09
CA HIS A 236 14.70 11.36 28.26
C HIS A 236 15.57 11.57 29.51
N ALA A 237 15.18 12.46 30.44
CA ALA A 237 15.83 12.72 31.73
C ALA A 237 17.35 12.92 31.60
N GLY A 238 18.16 12.19 32.37
CA GLY A 238 19.63 12.30 32.39
C GLY A 238 20.36 11.69 31.18
N ASN A 239 19.65 11.26 30.13
CA ASN A 239 20.28 10.73 28.92
C ASN A 239 21.16 11.80 28.26
N LYS A 240 22.30 11.35 27.72
CA LYS A 240 23.18 12.22 26.94
C LYS A 240 22.53 12.58 25.61
N GLN A 241 22.59 13.87 25.26
CA GLN A 241 21.95 14.43 24.08
C GLN A 241 22.78 14.27 22.79
N TYR A 242 23.83 13.46 22.81
CA TYR A 242 24.75 13.29 21.69
C TYR A 242 25.25 11.84 21.61
N ALA A 243 25.57 11.40 20.38
CA ALA A 243 26.21 10.13 20.09
C ALA A 243 27.25 10.31 18.95
N PRO A 244 28.39 9.59 18.98
CA PRO A 244 28.84 8.74 20.08
C PRO A 244 29.21 9.56 21.34
N ASN A 245 29.21 8.92 22.52
CA ASN A 245 29.64 9.55 23.77
C ASN A 245 30.36 8.55 24.67
N SER A 246 31.16 9.06 25.61
CA SER A 246 32.01 8.25 26.51
C SER A 246 31.26 7.57 27.66
N PHE A 247 29.94 7.76 27.79
CA PHE A 247 29.16 7.32 28.95
C PHE A 247 28.21 6.15 28.64
N ALA A 248 27.73 6.04 27.39
CA ALA A 248 26.82 4.99 26.98
C ALA A 248 26.99 4.62 25.50
N HIS A 249 27.12 3.34 25.20
CA HIS A 249 27.13 2.80 23.84
C HIS A 249 25.73 2.34 23.44
N LYS A 250 25.09 3.05 22.51
CA LYS A 250 23.69 2.84 22.10
C LYS A 250 23.53 2.27 20.68
N PHE A 251 24.61 1.87 20.03
CA PHE A 251 24.57 1.31 18.67
C PHE A 251 24.06 -0.14 18.69
N ARG A 252 23.11 -0.45 17.80
CA ARG A 252 22.54 -1.78 17.56
C ARG A 252 23.09 -2.36 16.25
N PRO A 253 24.25 -3.06 16.25
CA PRO A 253 24.84 -3.62 15.04
C PRO A 253 23.99 -4.74 14.41
N ASP A 254 23.05 -5.28 15.19
CA ASP A 254 22.09 -6.27 14.77
C ASP A 254 20.98 -5.68 13.88
N ALA A 255 20.73 -4.36 13.97
CA ALA A 255 19.69 -3.67 13.19
C ALA A 255 20.19 -3.10 11.84
N SER A 256 21.22 -3.70 11.24
CA SER A 256 21.68 -3.30 9.89
C SER A 256 20.64 -3.63 8.83
N GLU A 257 20.38 -2.70 7.92
CA GLU A 257 19.49 -2.89 6.76
C GLU A 257 20.09 -3.87 5.73
N ALA A 258 19.23 -4.54 4.98
CA ALA A 258 19.56 -5.38 3.84
C ALA A 258 19.81 -4.50 2.60
N PRO A 259 21.05 -4.44 2.09
CA PRO A 259 21.32 -3.62 0.92
C PRO A 259 20.78 -4.29 -0.35
N TYR A 260 20.32 -3.49 -1.30
CA TYR A 260 19.89 -3.94 -2.63
C TYR A 260 20.47 -3.06 -3.76
N GLU A 261 20.64 -3.64 -4.94
CA GLU A 261 21.08 -2.94 -6.14
C GLU A 261 19.96 -2.07 -6.71
N VAL A 262 20.29 -0.84 -7.10
CA VAL A 262 19.40 0.05 -7.84
C VAL A 262 19.64 -0.10 -9.35
N GLN A 263 18.59 0.17 -10.14
CA GLN A 263 18.57 -0.11 -11.58
C GLN A 263 19.65 0.64 -12.38
N ASP A 264 19.98 1.87 -11.98
CA ASP A 264 20.96 2.74 -12.64
C ASP A 264 21.77 3.52 -11.59
N GLY A 265 23.08 3.65 -11.80
CA GLY A 265 23.94 4.54 -11.01
C GLY A 265 23.84 6.01 -11.43
N VAL A 266 23.08 6.31 -12.49
CA VAL A 266 22.87 7.65 -13.01
C VAL A 266 21.61 8.28 -12.42
N SER A 267 21.80 9.28 -11.56
CA SER A 267 20.71 10.13 -11.08
C SER A 267 20.16 10.99 -12.23
N SER A 268 18.91 10.77 -12.61
CA SER A 268 18.25 11.48 -13.72
C SER A 268 16.72 11.40 -13.61
N ARG A 269 16.00 12.25 -14.33
CA ARG A 269 14.53 12.17 -14.45
C ARG A 269 14.17 11.21 -15.58
N LYS A 270 13.96 9.95 -15.24
CA LYS A 270 13.53 8.88 -16.16
C LYS A 270 12.32 8.16 -15.56
N SER A 271 11.56 7.46 -16.39
CA SER A 271 10.56 6.51 -15.89
C SER A 271 11.23 5.40 -15.09
N HIS A 272 10.57 4.99 -14.01
CA HIS A 272 10.96 3.85 -13.18
C HIS A 272 10.32 2.54 -13.64
N PHE A 273 9.35 2.57 -14.56
CA PHE A 273 8.48 1.44 -14.84
C PHE A 273 8.81 0.76 -16.17
N TRP A 274 9.11 -0.54 -16.10
CA TRP A 274 9.55 -1.31 -17.27
C TRP A 274 8.49 -1.42 -18.39
N HIS A 275 7.19 -1.41 -18.06
CA HIS A 275 6.09 -1.56 -19.02
C HIS A 275 5.62 -0.22 -19.60
N GLU A 276 6.20 0.91 -19.17
CA GLU A 276 5.78 2.22 -19.66
C GLU A 276 5.97 2.33 -21.19
N GLY A 277 4.84 2.49 -21.89
CA GLY A 277 4.84 2.66 -23.35
C GLY A 277 4.57 1.37 -24.11
N LYS A 278 4.45 0.24 -23.40
CA LYS A 278 4.27 -1.09 -23.99
C LYS A 278 2.81 -1.55 -23.87
N ARG A 279 2.40 -2.46 -24.76
CA ARG A 279 1.03 -3.02 -24.76
C ARG A 279 0.74 -3.92 -23.56
N ASN A 280 1.77 -4.52 -22.96
CA ASN A 280 1.59 -5.38 -21.79
C ASN A 280 1.19 -4.62 -20.51
N ASP A 281 1.13 -3.29 -20.55
CA ASP A 281 0.57 -2.49 -19.46
C ASP A 281 -0.91 -2.82 -19.19
N TYR A 282 -1.63 -3.30 -20.20
CA TYR A 282 -3.05 -3.68 -20.07
C TYR A 282 -3.28 -5.12 -19.59
N ASP A 283 -2.27 -5.99 -19.66
CA ASP A 283 -2.44 -7.45 -19.51
C ASP A 283 -3.16 -7.85 -18.22
N GLN A 284 -2.79 -7.24 -17.09
CA GLN A 284 -3.41 -7.57 -15.81
C GLN A 284 -4.84 -7.02 -15.67
N ALA A 285 -5.14 -5.87 -16.30
CA ALA A 285 -6.49 -5.35 -16.37
C ALA A 285 -7.38 -6.24 -17.27
N THR A 286 -6.82 -6.76 -18.36
CA THR A 286 -7.47 -7.73 -19.25
C THR A 286 -7.79 -9.02 -18.50
N GLU A 287 -6.84 -9.55 -17.72
CA GLU A 287 -7.04 -10.72 -16.86
C GLU A 287 -8.15 -10.50 -15.80
N LEU A 288 -8.17 -9.32 -15.18
CA LEU A 288 -9.22 -8.94 -14.24
C LEU A 288 -10.60 -8.95 -14.93
N TRP A 289 -10.71 -8.29 -16.08
CA TRP A 289 -11.95 -8.17 -16.83
C TRP A 289 -12.46 -9.52 -17.34
N ALA A 290 -11.60 -10.27 -18.03
CA ALA A 290 -11.99 -11.46 -18.79
C ALA A 290 -12.15 -12.71 -17.91
N ARG A 291 -11.29 -12.88 -16.89
CA ARG A 291 -11.24 -14.13 -16.10
C ARG A 291 -11.77 -13.98 -14.68
N VAL A 292 -11.52 -12.85 -14.03
CA VAL A 292 -11.79 -12.70 -12.58
C VAL A 292 -13.19 -12.16 -12.33
N MET A 293 -13.63 -11.16 -13.09
CA MET A 293 -14.95 -10.57 -12.93
C MET A 293 -16.06 -11.52 -13.41
N THR A 294 -17.17 -11.52 -12.69
CA THR A 294 -18.43 -12.13 -13.14
C THR A 294 -19.14 -11.24 -14.16
N ASP A 295 -20.11 -11.78 -14.90
CA ASP A 295 -20.93 -10.99 -15.84
C ASP A 295 -21.65 -9.83 -15.15
N GLN A 296 -22.21 -10.08 -13.96
CA GLN A 296 -22.86 -9.05 -13.16
C GLN A 296 -21.88 -7.93 -12.77
N GLN A 297 -20.67 -8.28 -12.33
CA GLN A 297 -19.64 -7.29 -12.00
C GLN A 297 -19.21 -6.50 -13.23
N ARG A 298 -19.06 -7.13 -14.40
CA ARG A 298 -18.75 -6.43 -15.66
C ARG A 298 -19.86 -5.45 -16.04
N GLN A 299 -21.12 -5.87 -15.93
CA GLN A 299 -22.28 -5.02 -16.20
C GLN A 299 -22.35 -3.81 -15.25
N HIS A 300 -22.13 -4.03 -13.96
CA HIS A 300 -22.05 -2.94 -12.98
C HIS A 300 -20.90 -1.99 -13.29
N THR A 301 -19.71 -2.50 -13.60
CA THR A 301 -18.55 -1.68 -13.97
C THR A 301 -18.84 -0.83 -15.20
N VAL A 302 -19.37 -1.42 -16.27
CA VAL A 302 -19.78 -0.69 -17.49
C VAL A 302 -20.79 0.41 -17.17
N THR A 303 -21.83 0.08 -16.39
CA THR A 303 -22.90 1.03 -16.05
C THR A 303 -22.36 2.19 -15.21
N ASN A 304 -21.56 1.89 -14.19
CA ASN A 304 -20.95 2.88 -13.32
C ASN A 304 -20.00 3.80 -14.10
N THR A 305 -19.15 3.24 -14.96
CA THR A 305 -18.20 4.02 -15.76
C THR A 305 -18.92 4.90 -16.77
N ALA A 306 -19.92 4.38 -17.48
CA ALA A 306 -20.69 5.15 -18.45
C ALA A 306 -21.42 6.34 -17.80
N LYS A 307 -21.99 6.15 -16.60
CA LYS A 307 -22.66 7.22 -15.86
C LYS A 307 -21.76 8.43 -15.62
N TRP A 308 -20.51 8.21 -15.22
CA TRP A 308 -19.56 9.29 -14.97
C TRP A 308 -18.95 9.82 -16.28
N LEU A 309 -18.72 8.95 -17.27
CA LEU A 309 -18.22 9.38 -18.58
C LEU A 309 -19.23 10.27 -19.34
N ASN A 310 -20.53 10.04 -19.14
CA ASN A 310 -21.61 10.92 -19.63
C ASN A 310 -21.59 12.33 -19.03
N ARG A 311 -20.88 12.56 -17.92
CA ARG A 311 -20.69 13.90 -17.34
C ARG A 311 -19.52 14.66 -17.97
N VAL A 312 -18.73 14.00 -18.82
CA VAL A 312 -17.57 14.60 -19.47
C VAL A 312 -18.02 15.23 -20.79
N ASN A 313 -18.06 16.56 -20.84
CA ASN A 313 -18.51 17.32 -22.03
C ASN A 313 -17.50 17.36 -23.19
N TYR A 314 -16.36 16.68 -23.07
CA TYR A 314 -15.28 16.73 -24.06
C TYR A 314 -15.15 15.37 -24.75
N PRO A 315 -15.63 15.24 -26.00
CA PRO A 315 -15.52 14.02 -26.80
C PRO A 315 -14.12 13.44 -26.87
N GLU A 316 -13.11 14.29 -27.06
CA GLU A 316 -11.70 13.87 -27.12
C GLU A 316 -11.26 13.13 -25.84
N ILE A 317 -11.79 13.51 -24.67
CA ILE A 317 -11.52 12.80 -23.41
C ILE A 317 -12.25 11.45 -23.40
N GLN A 318 -13.52 11.42 -23.83
CA GLN A 318 -14.30 10.18 -23.89
C GLN A 318 -13.67 9.16 -24.85
N VAL A 319 -13.29 9.59 -26.06
CA VAL A 319 -12.58 8.78 -27.07
C VAL A 319 -11.27 8.25 -26.50
N LYS A 320 -10.44 9.10 -25.89
CA LYS A 320 -9.16 8.66 -25.31
C LYS A 320 -9.35 7.67 -24.17
N TYR A 321 -10.33 7.88 -23.31
CA TYR A 321 -10.63 6.96 -22.22
C TYR A 321 -11.08 5.59 -22.74
N LEU A 322 -12.03 5.58 -23.69
CA LEU A 322 -12.49 4.35 -24.33
C LEU A 322 -11.38 3.64 -25.12
N ALA A 323 -10.46 4.36 -25.73
CA ALA A 323 -9.32 3.79 -26.45
C ALA A 323 -8.36 3.03 -25.51
N GLN A 324 -8.13 3.54 -24.30
CA GLN A 324 -7.39 2.81 -23.27
C GLN A 324 -8.13 1.53 -22.87
N LEU A 325 -9.44 1.61 -22.64
CA LEU A 325 -10.26 0.44 -22.29
C LEU A 325 -10.37 -0.56 -23.44
N TYR A 326 -10.33 -0.12 -24.70
CA TYR A 326 -10.35 -1.01 -25.85
C TYR A 326 -9.13 -1.92 -25.89
N ASN A 327 -7.96 -1.42 -25.45
CA ASN A 327 -6.76 -2.23 -25.28
C ASN A 327 -6.84 -3.19 -24.08
N VAL A 328 -7.71 -2.93 -23.09
CA VAL A 328 -8.05 -3.89 -22.03
C VAL A 328 -8.97 -4.98 -22.57
N SER A 329 -10.08 -4.57 -23.19
CA SER A 329 -10.98 -5.47 -23.92
C SER A 329 -11.91 -4.66 -24.84
N PRO A 330 -12.14 -5.11 -26.09
CA PRO A 330 -13.09 -4.45 -27.00
C PRO A 330 -14.53 -4.42 -26.48
N ASP A 331 -14.99 -5.52 -25.85
CA ASP A 331 -16.36 -5.60 -25.30
C ASP A 331 -16.55 -4.67 -24.09
N TYR A 332 -15.49 -4.42 -23.31
CA TYR A 332 -15.53 -3.46 -22.21
C TYR A 332 -15.75 -2.03 -22.73
N ALA A 333 -14.96 -1.60 -23.71
CA ALA A 333 -15.11 -0.28 -24.32
C ALA A 333 -16.47 -0.13 -25.02
N GLN A 334 -16.89 -1.15 -25.78
CA GLN A 334 -18.17 -1.15 -26.48
C GLN A 334 -19.35 -1.03 -25.49
N GLY A 335 -19.34 -1.81 -24.40
CA GLY A 335 -20.43 -1.77 -23.42
C GLY A 335 -20.60 -0.40 -22.75
N ILE A 336 -19.51 0.35 -22.57
CA ILE A 336 -19.58 1.74 -22.07
C ILE A 336 -20.11 2.67 -23.16
N TYR A 337 -19.58 2.55 -24.38
CA TYR A 337 -20.00 3.37 -25.52
C TYR A 337 -21.51 3.27 -25.77
N ASP A 338 -22.07 2.06 -25.73
CA ASP A 338 -23.51 1.81 -25.93
C ASP A 338 -24.40 2.46 -24.88
N LYS A 339 -23.83 2.92 -23.75
CA LYS A 339 -24.54 3.60 -22.66
C LYS A 339 -24.28 5.12 -22.63
N LEU A 340 -23.52 5.65 -23.58
CA LEU A 340 -23.36 7.10 -23.71
C LEU A 340 -24.60 7.71 -24.38
N THR A 341 -25.09 8.84 -23.87
CA THR A 341 -26.33 9.46 -24.37
C THR A 341 -26.10 10.34 -25.60
N ASP A 342 -24.96 11.04 -25.63
CA ASP A 342 -24.68 12.11 -26.61
C ASP A 342 -23.26 11.97 -27.21
N ALA A 343 -22.85 10.75 -27.52
CA ALA A 343 -21.56 10.52 -28.17
C ALA A 343 -21.56 11.05 -29.61
N ASP A 344 -20.70 12.02 -29.90
CA ASP A 344 -20.50 12.62 -31.24
C ASP A 344 -19.34 11.97 -32.02
N PHE A 345 -18.88 10.80 -31.57
CA PHE A 345 -17.80 10.01 -32.16
C PHE A 345 -18.23 8.56 -32.36
N THR A 346 -17.42 7.78 -33.09
CA THR A 346 -17.74 6.38 -33.41
C THR A 346 -16.77 5.41 -32.72
N MET A 347 -17.21 4.16 -32.52
CA MET A 347 -16.31 3.09 -32.06
C MET A 347 -15.18 2.78 -33.04
N THR A 348 -15.37 3.05 -34.34
CA THR A 348 -14.29 2.99 -35.33
C THR A 348 -13.18 4.00 -35.01
N GLU A 349 -13.55 5.21 -34.60
CA GLU A 349 -12.59 6.21 -34.15
C GLU A 349 -11.88 5.76 -32.87
N VAL A 350 -12.62 5.26 -31.87
CA VAL A 350 -12.04 4.71 -30.63
C VAL A 350 -11.01 3.63 -30.92
N LYS A 351 -11.35 2.66 -31.78
CA LYS A 351 -10.45 1.57 -32.18
C LYS A 351 -9.18 2.11 -32.85
N LYS A 352 -9.32 3.07 -33.78
CA LYS A 352 -8.17 3.70 -34.43
C LYS A 352 -7.26 4.41 -33.42
N ARG A 353 -7.85 5.13 -32.45
CA ARG A 353 -7.09 5.82 -31.40
C ARG A 353 -6.40 4.82 -30.46
N ALA A 354 -6.98 3.64 -30.22
CA ALA A 354 -6.39 2.61 -29.38
C ALA A 354 -5.05 2.06 -29.89
N GLU A 355 -4.76 2.18 -31.20
CA GLU A 355 -3.54 1.67 -31.83
C GLU A 355 -2.25 2.26 -31.20
N THR A 356 -2.30 3.50 -30.75
CA THR A 356 -1.16 4.22 -30.15
C THR A 356 -1.39 4.64 -28.70
N ALA A 357 -2.50 4.21 -28.08
CA ALA A 357 -2.90 4.70 -26.76
C ALA A 357 -1.89 4.39 -25.64
N GLN A 358 -1.15 3.29 -25.76
CA GLN A 358 -0.09 2.91 -24.81
C GLN A 358 1.08 3.90 -24.78
N GLU A 359 1.26 4.71 -25.82
CA GLU A 359 2.41 5.63 -26.00
C GLU A 359 2.06 7.08 -25.65
N TRP A 360 0.78 7.41 -25.46
CA TRP A 360 0.34 8.77 -25.21
C TRP A 360 1.01 9.38 -23.97
N TYR A 361 1.50 10.61 -24.13
CA TYR A 361 2.17 11.39 -23.08
C TYR A 361 3.47 10.77 -22.52
N LYS A 362 3.99 9.73 -23.17
CA LYS A 362 5.25 9.07 -22.80
C LYS A 362 6.34 9.54 -23.76
N GLU A 363 7.02 10.63 -23.43
CA GLU A 363 8.11 11.17 -24.25
C GLU A 363 9.31 10.22 -24.28
N GLU A 364 9.81 9.89 -25.47
CA GLU A 364 10.90 8.92 -25.66
C GLU A 364 12.15 9.24 -24.83
N ARG A 365 12.51 10.52 -24.71
CA ARG A 365 13.67 10.97 -23.91
C ARG A 365 13.57 10.68 -22.40
N PHE A 366 12.36 10.43 -21.87
CA PHE A 366 12.13 10.07 -20.47
C PHE A 366 11.87 8.57 -20.29
N ARG A 367 11.75 7.82 -21.39
CA ARG A 367 11.64 6.36 -21.33
C ARG A 367 13.02 5.76 -20.98
N PRO A 368 13.07 4.56 -20.37
CA PRO A 368 14.34 3.90 -20.09
C PRO A 368 15.11 3.64 -21.40
N ALA A 369 16.33 4.19 -21.52
CA ALA A 369 17.12 4.18 -22.76
C ALA A 369 17.79 2.82 -23.07
N THR A 370 17.90 1.93 -22.09
CA THR A 370 18.57 0.62 -22.19
C THR A 370 17.91 -0.39 -21.26
N LYS A 371 18.21 -1.68 -21.48
CA LYS A 371 17.97 -2.75 -20.49
C LYS A 371 18.75 -2.40 -19.21
N GLY A 372 18.15 -1.62 -18.33
CA GLY A 372 18.69 -1.34 -17.00
C GLY A 372 18.88 -2.64 -16.24
N LYS A 373 19.82 -2.66 -15.28
CA LYS A 373 19.96 -3.81 -14.40
C LYS A 373 18.65 -4.01 -13.60
N PRO A 374 18.23 -5.26 -13.30
CA PRO A 374 17.12 -5.48 -12.39
C PRO A 374 17.39 -4.75 -11.06
N SER A 375 16.43 -3.95 -10.59
CA SER A 375 16.49 -3.40 -9.24
C SER A 375 16.15 -4.47 -8.21
N GLY A 376 16.59 -4.26 -6.97
CA GLY A 376 16.22 -5.13 -5.85
C GLY A 376 17.04 -6.40 -5.72
N MET A 377 18.10 -6.58 -6.52
CA MET A 377 19.03 -7.70 -6.39
C MET A 377 19.96 -7.50 -5.18
N PRO A 378 20.43 -8.57 -4.50
CA PRO A 378 21.51 -8.41 -3.53
C PRO A 378 22.77 -7.88 -4.20
N PRO A 379 23.53 -6.98 -3.56
CA PRO A 379 24.84 -6.60 -4.03
C PRO A 379 25.76 -7.82 -4.16
N SER A 380 26.48 -7.89 -5.27
CA SER A 380 27.48 -8.94 -5.54
C SER A 380 28.71 -8.92 -4.61
N HIS A 381 28.85 -7.89 -3.78
CA HIS A 381 29.94 -7.68 -2.83
C HIS A 381 29.39 -7.32 -1.45
N ARG A 382 30.20 -7.48 -0.40
CA ARG A 382 29.82 -7.03 0.94
C ARG A 382 29.72 -5.51 0.97
N VAL A 383 28.58 -5.00 1.42
CA VAL A 383 28.36 -3.56 1.64
C VAL A 383 28.85 -3.12 3.02
N TYR A 384 28.69 -3.98 4.02
CA TYR A 384 29.17 -3.74 5.38
C TYR A 384 30.42 -4.60 5.68
N ASN A 385 31.35 -4.02 6.45
CA ASN A 385 32.62 -4.66 6.86
C ASN A 385 32.43 -5.85 7.81
#